data_AF-A0A5J4FB11-F1
#
_entry.id   AF-A0A5J4FB11-F1
#
_cell.length_a   1.000
_cell.length_b   1.000
_cell.length_c   1.000
_cell.angle_alpha   90.00
_cell.angle_beta   90.00
_cell.angle_gamma   90.00
#
_symmetry.space_group_name_H-M   'P 1'
#
loop_
_entity.id
_entity.type
_entity.pdbx_description
1 polymer ?
#
loop_
_entity_poly.entity_id
_entity_poly.type
_entity_poly.pdbx_seq_one_letter_code
_entity_poly.pdbx_strand_id
1 'polypeptide(L)'
;MKIIAMDVMSTGVIAYYVVISSRDGLFTPILSTVKQQNYADPVPQAVILTAIVIGFSIQALMLVGVMKLAKDNPTLDSSEIEKNNTP
;
A
#
# COMPACT_ATOMS: atom_id res chain seq x y z
N MET A 1 3.66 4.96 -14.99
CA MET A 1 4.55 4.13 -14.14
C MET A 1 4.61 4.55 -12.68
N LYS A 2 4.59 5.86 -12.36
CA LYS A 2 4.72 6.37 -10.97
C LYS A 2 3.70 5.74 -9.97
N ILE A 3 2.43 5.58 -10.36
CA ILE A 3 1.39 4.96 -9.49
C ILE A 3 1.72 3.49 -9.17
N ILE A 4 2.16 2.72 -10.16
CA ILE A 4 2.52 1.30 -9.98
C ILE A 4 3.76 1.19 -9.08
N ALA A 5 4.75 2.07 -9.24
CA ALA A 5 5.91 2.08 -8.36
C ALA A 5 5.53 2.34 -6.88
N MET A 6 4.53 3.20 -6.65
CA MET A 6 4.02 3.46 -5.31
C MET A 6 3.29 2.24 -4.71
N ASP A 7 2.55 1.48 -5.52
CA ASP A 7 1.93 0.21 -5.11
C ASP A 7 2.97 -0.83 -4.66
N VAL A 8 4.00 -1.03 -5.49
CA VAL A 8 5.09 -1.98 -5.21
C VAL A 8 5.83 -1.59 -3.93
N MET A 9 6.09 -0.30 -3.73
CA MET A 9 6.72 0.21 -2.51
C MET A 9 5.85 -0.09 -1.27
N SER A 10 4.54 0.18 -1.33
CA SER A 10 3.61 -0.12 -0.23
C SER A 10 3.60 -1.60 0.12
N THR A 11 3.50 -2.46 -0.90
CA THR A 11 3.55 -3.92 -0.73
C THR A 11 4.88 -4.39 -0.13
N GLY A 12 5.99 -3.77 -0.52
CA GLY A 12 7.31 -4.05 0.06
C GLY A 12 7.40 -3.73 1.56
N VAL A 13 6.83 -2.59 1.99
CA VAL A 13 6.77 -2.21 3.41
C VAL A 13 5.90 -3.20 4.19
N ILE A 14 4.76 -3.61 3.64
CA ILE A 14 3.88 -4.61 4.25
C ILE A 14 4.61 -5.95 4.42
N ALA A 15 5.30 -6.42 3.37
CA ALA A 15 6.08 -7.67 3.42
C ALA A 15 7.17 -7.62 4.51
N TYR A 16 7.84 -6.48 4.65
CA TYR A 16 8.82 -6.28 5.72
C TYR A 16 8.20 -6.37 7.12
N TYR A 17 7.03 -5.76 7.33
CA TYR A 17 6.29 -5.87 8.60
C TYR A 17 5.86 -7.31 8.90
N VAL A 18 5.45 -8.07 7.89
CA VAL A 18 5.11 -9.49 8.05
C VAL A 18 6.33 -10.29 8.52
N VAL A 19 7.52 -10.05 7.95
CA VAL A 19 8.77 -10.71 8.37
C VAL A 19 9.18 -10.34 9.79
N ILE A 20 8.89 -9.11 10.25
CA ILE A 20 9.13 -8.72 11.64
C ILE A 20 8.16 -9.44 12.58
N SER A 21 6.87 -9.44 12.24
CA SER A 21 5.80 -10.07 13.05
C SER A 21 5.99 -11.58 13.21
N SER A 22 6.60 -12.24 12.22
CA SER A 22 6.80 -13.69 12.20
C SER A 22 8.01 -14.18 13.00
N ARG A 23 8.81 -13.28 13.59
CA ARG A 23 10.02 -13.66 14.35
C ARG A 23 9.71 -14.39 15.66
N ASP A 24 8.68 -13.97 16.38
CA ASP A 24 8.32 -14.52 17.69
C ASP A 24 7.39 -15.74 17.58
N GLY A 25 6.73 -15.91 16.43
CA GLY A 25 5.84 -17.02 16.16
C GLY A 25 5.25 -16.98 14.75
N LEU A 26 4.78 -18.13 14.28
CA LEU A 26 4.18 -18.26 12.94
C LEU A 26 2.67 -18.51 12.99
N PHE A 27 2.12 -18.79 14.17
CA PHE A 27 0.69 -19.04 14.31
C PHE A 27 -0.10 -17.73 14.34
N THR A 28 -1.23 -17.70 13.63
CA THR A 28 -2.12 -16.54 13.60
C THR A 28 -2.64 -16.24 15.01
N PRO A 29 -2.60 -14.99 15.51
CA PRO A 29 -3.03 -14.58 16.85
C PRO A 29 -4.56 -14.57 16.97
N ILE A 30 -5.16 -15.73 16.77
CA ILE A 30 -6.59 -16.00 16.89
C ILE A 30 -6.74 -17.02 18.01
N LEU A 31 -7.55 -16.70 19.01
CA LEU A 31 -7.79 -17.57 20.14
C LEU A 31 -8.50 -18.85 19.66
N SER A 32 -7.90 -20.01 19.94
CA SER A 32 -8.45 -21.32 19.60
C SER A 32 -8.59 -22.18 20.87
N THR A 33 -9.43 -23.20 20.82
CA THR A 33 -9.58 -24.20 21.89
C THR A 33 -8.28 -24.99 22.14
N VAL A 34 -7.41 -25.06 21.14
CA VAL A 34 -6.06 -25.62 21.24
C VAL A 34 -5.08 -24.50 21.59
N LYS A 35 -4.37 -24.63 22.72
CA LYS A 35 -3.27 -23.72 23.07
C LYS A 35 -2.13 -23.88 22.06
N GLN A 36 -2.02 -22.95 21.13
CA GLN A 36 -0.80 -22.73 20.33
C GLN A 36 0.16 -21.88 21.17
N GLN A 37 1.44 -22.28 21.26
CA GLN A 37 2.42 -21.57 22.09
C GLN A 37 3.17 -20.45 21.38
N ASN A 38 3.18 -20.41 20.03
CA ASN A 38 4.00 -19.48 19.25
C ASN A 38 3.17 -18.62 18.28
N TYR A 39 2.42 -17.68 18.83
CA TYR A 39 1.68 -16.69 18.04
C TYR A 39 2.61 -15.63 17.45
N ALA A 40 2.36 -15.25 16.20
CA ALA A 40 2.95 -14.05 15.60
C ALA A 40 2.48 -12.80 16.35
N ASP A 41 3.31 -11.75 16.39
CA ASP A 41 2.98 -10.52 17.11
C ASP A 41 1.69 -9.89 16.52
N PRO A 42 0.61 -9.73 17.31
CA PRO A 42 -0.65 -9.15 16.84
C PRO A 42 -0.57 -7.65 16.56
N VAL A 43 0.41 -6.93 17.14
CA VAL A 43 0.51 -5.47 17.00
C VAL A 43 0.84 -5.06 15.56
N PRO A 44 1.91 -5.60 14.92
CA PRO A 44 2.18 -5.35 13.50
C PRO A 44 1.03 -5.73 12.57
N GLN A 45 0.27 -6.79 12.89
CA GLN A 45 -0.84 -7.24 12.03
C GLN A 45 -1.97 -6.23 11.96
N ALA A 46 -2.33 -5.61 13.10
CA ALA A 46 -3.31 -4.53 13.12
C ALA A 46 -2.83 -3.31 12.33
N VAL A 47 -1.54 -2.97 12.41
CA VAL A 47 -0.93 -1.87 11.66
C VAL A 47 -0.89 -2.16 10.16
N ILE A 48 -0.59 -3.39 9.74
CA ILE A 48 -0.63 -3.79 8.34
C ILE A 48 -2.04 -3.61 7.76
N LEU A 49 -3.08 -4.05 8.49
CA LEU A 49 -4.46 -3.95 8.00
C LEU A 49 -4.88 -2.49 7.77
N THR A 50 -4.51 -1.58 8.66
CA THR A 50 -4.78 -0.14 8.47
C THR A 50 -3.98 0.44 7.33
N ALA A 51 -2.70 0.06 7.19
CA ALA A 51 -1.84 0.51 6.10
C ALA A 51 -2.36 0.09 4.72
N ILE A 52 -2.89 -1.14 4.59
CA ILE A 52 -3.50 -1.64 3.34
C ILE A 52 -4.68 -0.76 2.93
N VAL A 53 -5.60 -0.47 3.86
CA VAL A 53 -6.80 0.33 3.56
C VAL A 53 -6.43 1.77 3.17
N ILE A 54 -5.44 2.36 3.85
CA ILE A 54 -4.93 3.69 3.51
C ILE A 54 -4.26 3.68 2.13
N GLY A 55 -3.39 2.70 1.86
CA GLY A 55 -2.71 2.55 0.58
C GLY A 55 -3.71 2.43 -0.59
N PHE A 56 -4.72 1.57 -0.42
CA PHE A 56 -5.80 1.41 -1.40
C PHE A 56 -6.56 2.72 -1.64
N SER A 57 -6.88 3.45 -0.58
CA SER A 57 -7.60 4.73 -0.68
C SER A 57 -6.80 5.78 -1.48
N ILE A 58 -5.48 5.87 -1.25
CA ILE A 58 -4.62 6.80 -1.99
C ILE A 58 -4.48 6.37 -3.46
N GLN A 59 -4.38 5.06 -3.74
CA GLN A 59 -4.36 4.54 -5.11
C GLN A 59 -5.62 4.88 -5.89
N ALA A 60 -6.80 4.70 -5.28
CA ALA A 60 -8.07 5.07 -5.89
C ALA A 60 -8.11 6.57 -6.22
N LEU A 61 -7.68 7.42 -5.29
CA LEU A 61 -7.62 8.87 -5.50
C LEU A 61 -6.67 9.26 -6.63
N MET A 62 -5.46 8.68 -6.67
CA MET A 62 -4.48 8.93 -7.73
C MET A 62 -4.99 8.50 -9.10
N LEU A 63 -5.66 7.34 -9.19
CA LEU A 63 -6.23 6.86 -10.44
C LEU A 63 -7.32 7.80 -10.96
N VAL A 64 -8.21 8.27 -10.09
CA VAL A 64 -9.22 9.28 -10.46
C VAL A 64 -8.56 10.58 -10.93
N GLY A 65 -7.51 11.02 -10.24
CA GLY A 65 -6.72 12.19 -10.65
C GLY A 65 -6.10 12.04 -12.04
N VAL A 66 -5.48 10.88 -12.32
CA VAL A 66 -4.88 10.61 -13.63
C VAL A 66 -5.93 10.45 -14.72
N MET A 67 -7.09 9.83 -14.44
CA MET A 67 -8.21 9.76 -15.39
C MET A 67 -8.70 11.16 -15.77
N LYS A 68 -8.82 12.08 -14.81
CA LYS A 68 -9.19 13.46 -15.09
C LYS A 68 -8.11 14.17 -15.90
N LEU A 69 -6.85 14.01 -15.54
CA LEU A 69 -5.72 14.60 -16.27
C LEU A 69 -5.64 14.09 -17.71
N ALA A 70 -5.88 12.80 -17.94
CA ALA A 70 -5.94 12.17 -19.27
C ALA A 70 -7.08 12.69 -20.14
N LYS A 71 -8.18 13.15 -19.52
CA LYS A 71 -9.30 13.74 -20.23
C LYS A 71 -9.01 15.16 -20.70
N ASP A 72 -8.29 15.92 -19.89
CA ASP A 72 -8.01 17.34 -20.13
C ASP A 72 -6.71 17.57 -20.92
N ASN A 73 -5.82 16.58 -20.99
CA ASN A 73 -4.52 16.69 -21.67
C ASN A 73 -4.33 15.58 -22.72
N PRO A 74 -3.75 15.90 -23.90
CA PRO A 74 -3.48 14.91 -24.95
C PRO A 74 -2.34 13.94 -24.60
N THR A 75 -1.58 14.21 -23.54
CA THR A 75 -0.48 13.38 -23.06
C THR A 75 -0.58 13.19 -21.55
N LEU A 76 -0.05 12.05 -21.07
CA LEU A 76 0.11 11.74 -19.65
C LEU A 76 1.58 11.87 -19.19
N ASP A 77 2.45 12.46 -20.02
CA ASP A 77 3.80 12.81 -19.63
C ASP A 77 3.78 14.04 -18.72
N SER A 78 4.20 13.88 -17.46
CA SER A 78 4.25 14.97 -16.48
C SER A 78 5.12 16.14 -16.95
N SER A 79 6.23 15.87 -17.64
CA SER A 79 7.15 16.93 -18.07
C SER A 79 6.56 17.80 -19.19
N GLU A 80 5.73 17.22 -20.06
CA GLU A 80 5.05 17.95 -21.13
C GLU A 80 3.85 18.74 -20.60
N ILE A 81 3.12 18.18 -19.62
CA ILE A 81 2.01 18.88 -18.96
C ILE A 81 2.52 20.11 -18.20
N GLU A 82 3.65 20.00 -17.49
CA GLU A 82 4.25 21.13 -16.78
C GLU A 82 4.64 22.27 -17.72
N LYS A 83 5.33 21.96 -18.84
CA LYS A 83 5.71 22.96 -19.84
C LYS A 83 4.53 23.71 -20.44
N ASN A 84 3.43 23.01 -20.73
CA ASN A 84 2.23 23.62 -21.32
C ASN A 84 1.43 24.48 -20.33
N ASN A 85 1.68 24.37 -19.03
CA ASN A 85 0.97 25.09 -17.97
C ASN A 85 1.87 26.07 -17.18
N THR A 86 3.15 26.19 -17.53
CA THR A 86 4.02 27.28 -17.03
C THR A 86 3.70 28.62 -17.72
N PRO A 87 3.64 29.73 -16.98
CA PRO A 87 3.45 31.08 -17.55
C PRO A 87 4.64 31.57 -18.37
#